data_AF-A0A5N5SY05-F1
#
_entry.id   AF-A0A5N5SY05-F1
#
_cell.length_a   1.000
_cell.length_b   1.000
_cell.length_c   1.000
_cell.angle_alpha   90.00
_cell.angle_beta   90.00
_cell.angle_gamma   90.00
#
_symmetry.space_group_name_H-M   'P 1'
#
loop_
_entity.id
_entity.type
_entity.pdbx_description
1 polymer ?
#
loop_
_entity_poly.entity_id
_entity_poly.type
_entity_poly.pdbx_seq_one_letter_code
_entity_poly.pdbx_strand_id
1 'polypeptide(L)'
;PVNIFIFLGSLNDRLFEEDLSNNNISSINGSQLAGLKELVRLKIGHNPLQTLHRSLQEALPALRALELGDTLLRCDCHLVWLVKTPSDESGNQKIGLDIERASSSRKKRRQTQKSKTSNSFSVLEMDPGIDQVVFAGDSLKLQCRVTGFDSPPERVWWKLGPKGGNSARELLPNEEDSVPDNGVTIKTLSEKGATESFIHIPQLNWDHSGEWSCVVESNGKNNSRSLSVYVIHHDTKYCAVNVTSGNKGTYSWPRTVAAVSVELPCQGISPLHSPSTPAMWPALALNAKYDTRHARHSCDVDGKWYSLNTDLCPYVSEATRILEHFAATNLTIAGSSLSDSARTLRNFTTANKSSFRDPIDIYFLAKTIHHYSQMLTGAVHVHPVAEVLIDIIGTLLSSTKEILKTSEELYGSCSSLLSSLWQITDTVPSLTRASTPHLHLYQVGIRPQSFGGVSCIWFRKTRHSIERHFRCNANNFSLLYAK
;
A
#
# COMPACT_ATOMS: atom_id res chain seq x y z
N PRO A 1 2.42 7.26 12.46
CA PRO A 1 2.09 6.34 13.57
C PRO A 1 2.71 6.81 14.88
N VAL A 2 1.95 7.59 15.66
CA VAL A 2 2.12 7.69 17.10
C VAL A 2 0.72 7.40 17.63
N ASN A 3 0.45 6.16 18.02
CA ASN A 3 -0.72 5.88 18.84
C ASN A 3 -0.40 6.53 20.18
N ILE A 4 -0.96 7.72 20.40
CA ILE A 4 -0.97 8.34 21.71
C ILE A 4 -1.82 7.39 22.57
N PHE A 5 -1.18 6.51 23.33
CA PHE A 5 -1.81 5.74 24.38
C PHE A 5 -2.22 6.74 25.46
N ILE A 6 -3.44 7.23 25.35
CA ILE A 6 -4.08 8.05 26.37
C ILE A 6 -4.40 7.11 27.54
N PHE A 7 -3.48 7.01 28.51
CA PHE A 7 -3.72 6.39 29.81
C PHE A 7 -4.15 7.51 30.77
N LEU A 8 -5.43 7.89 30.74
CA LEU A 8 -5.97 8.91 31.67
C LEU A 8 -6.29 8.30 33.04
N GLY A 9 -6.12 7.00 33.22
CA GLY A 9 -6.39 6.30 34.47
C GLY A 9 -5.59 6.76 35.70
N SER A 10 -4.58 7.63 35.52
CA SER A 10 -3.81 8.24 36.61
C SER A 10 -4.24 9.70 36.91
N LEU A 11 -5.20 10.26 36.19
CA LEU A 11 -5.64 11.64 36.39
C LEU A 11 -6.80 11.66 37.38
N ASN A 12 -6.53 12.37 38.49
CA ASN A 12 -7.41 12.85 39.55
C ASN A 12 -8.91 12.49 39.36
N ASP A 13 -9.49 11.72 40.30
CA ASP A 13 -10.90 11.28 40.36
C ASP A 13 -11.94 12.43 40.34
N ARG A 14 -11.53 13.70 40.20
CA ARG A 14 -12.38 14.91 40.26
C ARG A 14 -12.57 15.60 38.92
N LEU A 15 -12.30 14.93 37.81
CA LEU A 15 -12.47 15.48 36.48
C LEU A 15 -13.92 15.32 36.00
N PHE A 16 -14.64 16.43 35.81
CA PHE A 16 -16.06 16.43 35.45
C PHE A 16 -16.31 16.48 33.94
N GLU A 17 -15.38 17.02 33.16
CA GLU A 17 -15.46 17.15 31.70
C GLU A 17 -14.08 16.90 31.10
N GLU A 18 -14.03 16.08 30.05
CA GLU A 18 -12.80 15.78 29.31
C GLU A 18 -13.06 15.91 27.81
N ASP A 19 -12.18 16.65 27.14
CA ASP A 19 -12.24 16.90 25.71
C ASP A 19 -11.09 16.21 24.99
N LEU A 20 -11.42 15.08 24.35
CA LEU A 20 -10.53 14.29 23.51
C LEU A 20 -10.80 14.53 22.01
N SER A 21 -11.53 15.58 21.65
CA SER A 21 -11.82 15.87 20.25
C SER A 21 -10.56 16.20 19.45
N ASN A 22 -10.59 16.01 18.13
CA ASN A 22 -9.50 16.34 17.20
C ASN A 22 -8.17 15.60 17.47
N ASN A 23 -8.25 14.40 18.04
CA ASN A 23 -7.11 13.52 18.21
C ASN A 23 -7.11 12.42 17.13
N ASN A 24 -6.07 11.58 17.13
CA ASN A 24 -5.97 10.43 16.22
C ASN A 24 -6.34 9.11 16.94
N ILE A 25 -7.38 9.15 17.78
CA ILE A 25 -7.80 7.99 18.58
C ILE A 25 -8.60 7.04 17.68
N SER A 26 -8.03 5.87 17.38
CA SER A 26 -8.68 4.85 16.54
C SER A 26 -9.56 3.87 17.33
N SER A 27 -9.34 3.76 18.65
CA SER A 27 -10.10 2.89 19.54
C SER A 27 -10.04 3.42 20.97
N ILE A 28 -11.17 3.37 21.68
CA ILE A 28 -11.25 3.72 23.09
C ILE A 28 -12.05 2.66 23.85
N ASN A 29 -11.52 2.23 24.99
CA ASN A 29 -12.10 1.21 25.86
C ASN A 29 -12.19 1.70 27.32
N GLY A 30 -12.86 0.92 28.16
CA GLY A 30 -13.16 1.29 29.54
C GLY A 30 -11.90 1.35 30.42
N SER A 31 -10.92 0.47 30.16
CA SER A 31 -9.67 0.45 30.93
C SER A 31 -8.85 1.73 30.79
N GLN A 32 -8.91 2.38 29.62
CA GLN A 32 -8.19 3.62 29.35
C GLN A 32 -8.76 4.83 30.11
N LEU A 33 -10.05 4.77 30.50
CA LEU A 33 -10.77 5.83 31.23
C LEU A 33 -11.23 5.41 32.63
N ALA A 34 -10.78 4.26 33.14
CA ALA A 34 -11.29 3.67 34.39
C ALA A 34 -11.05 4.52 35.65
N GLY A 35 -10.09 5.45 35.61
CA GLY A 35 -9.82 6.42 36.69
C GLY A 35 -10.78 7.63 36.69
N LEU A 36 -11.58 7.84 35.64
CA LEU A 36 -12.41 9.03 35.48
C LEU A 36 -13.85 8.77 35.94
N LYS A 37 -14.03 8.30 37.18
CA LYS A 37 -15.33 7.84 37.69
C LYS A 37 -16.38 8.95 37.83
N GLU A 38 -15.94 10.19 38.08
CA GLU A 38 -16.78 11.39 38.22
C GLU A 38 -17.01 12.13 36.89
N LEU A 39 -16.55 11.58 35.76
CA LEU A 39 -16.65 12.23 34.46
C LEU A 39 -18.11 12.31 33.99
N VAL A 40 -18.62 13.54 33.84
CA VAL A 40 -20.00 13.83 33.44
C VAL A 40 -20.12 14.10 31.95
N ARG A 41 -19.11 14.70 31.32
CA ARG A 41 -19.09 15.00 29.88
C ARG A 41 -17.80 14.51 29.22
N LEU A 42 -17.96 13.80 28.11
CA LEU A 42 -16.85 13.31 27.29
C LEU A 42 -17.04 13.79 25.84
N LYS A 43 -16.08 14.56 25.32
CA LYS A 43 -16.07 14.97 23.92
C LYS A 43 -15.03 14.14 23.17
N ILE A 44 -15.44 13.43 22.13
CA ILE A 44 -14.57 12.56 21.32
C ILE A 44 -14.72 12.82 19.82
N GLY A 45 -15.35 13.94 19.45
CA GLY A 45 -15.55 14.31 18.05
C GLY A 45 -14.25 14.44 17.25
N HIS A 46 -14.33 14.32 15.92
CA HIS A 46 -13.18 14.47 15.01
C HIS A 46 -12.01 13.50 15.30
N ASN A 47 -12.32 12.28 15.74
CA ASN A 47 -11.36 11.16 15.85
C ASN A 47 -11.72 10.04 14.84
N PRO A 48 -10.76 9.24 14.34
CA PRO A 48 -11.00 8.12 13.42
C PRO A 48 -11.60 6.87 14.12
N LEU A 49 -12.52 7.07 15.05
CA LEU A 49 -13.21 6.01 15.79
C LEU A 49 -14.22 5.31 14.87
N GLN A 50 -14.07 3.99 14.71
CA GLN A 50 -15.04 3.17 13.97
C GLN A 50 -16.06 2.50 14.91
N THR A 51 -15.73 2.34 16.19
CA THR A 51 -16.60 1.73 17.21
C THR A 51 -16.30 2.32 18.59
N LEU A 52 -17.25 2.17 19.51
CA LEU A 52 -17.10 2.52 20.92
C LEU A 52 -17.36 1.28 21.77
N HIS A 53 -16.34 0.85 22.50
CA HIS A 53 -16.40 -0.39 23.26
C HIS A 53 -17.39 -0.27 24.42
N ARG A 54 -18.25 -1.27 24.60
CA ARG A 54 -19.30 -1.27 25.65
C ARG A 54 -18.75 -1.07 27.07
N SER A 55 -17.52 -1.50 27.33
CA SER A 55 -16.85 -1.29 28.63
C SER A 55 -16.77 0.19 29.05
N LEU A 56 -16.91 1.14 28.12
CA LEU A 56 -16.96 2.58 28.47
C LEU A 56 -18.18 2.93 29.33
N GLN A 57 -19.31 2.26 29.07
CA GLN A 57 -20.53 2.43 29.86
C GLN A 57 -20.32 1.97 31.32
N GLU A 58 -19.53 0.91 31.52
CA GLU A 58 -19.24 0.35 32.84
C GLU A 58 -18.15 1.16 33.57
N ALA A 59 -17.16 1.68 32.83
CA ALA A 59 -16.05 2.44 33.38
C ALA A 59 -16.39 3.89 33.77
N LEU A 60 -17.42 4.49 33.16
CA LEU A 60 -17.81 5.89 33.36
C LEU A 60 -19.25 6.00 33.91
N PRO A 61 -19.49 5.63 35.18
CA PRO A 61 -20.83 5.58 35.76
C PRO A 61 -21.51 6.96 35.90
N ALA A 62 -20.73 8.05 35.95
CA ALA A 62 -21.24 9.41 36.08
C ALA A 62 -21.53 10.10 34.72
N LEU A 63 -21.25 9.45 33.58
CA LEU A 63 -21.31 10.08 32.26
C LEU A 63 -22.75 10.41 31.85
N ARG A 64 -23.00 11.69 31.54
CA ARG A 64 -24.31 12.21 31.15
C ARG A 64 -24.35 12.82 29.75
N ALA A 65 -23.22 13.25 29.19
CA ALA A 65 -23.15 13.70 27.81
C ALA A 65 -21.94 13.11 27.08
N LEU A 66 -22.19 12.62 25.86
CA LEU A 66 -21.15 12.09 24.98
C LEU A 66 -21.25 12.82 23.64
N GLU A 67 -20.29 13.70 23.37
CA GLU A 67 -20.25 14.50 22.15
C GLU A 67 -19.39 13.79 21.09
N LEU A 68 -20.07 13.28 20.05
CA LEU A 68 -19.49 12.42 19.02
C LEU A 68 -19.08 13.16 17.74
N GLY A 69 -19.20 14.50 17.67
CA GLY A 69 -19.15 15.30 16.43
C GLY A 69 -18.24 14.75 15.32
N ASP A 70 -18.78 14.57 14.10
CA ASP A 70 -18.09 14.03 12.92
C ASP A 70 -17.26 12.74 13.11
N THR A 71 -17.67 11.83 14.02
CA THR A 71 -17.11 10.47 14.08
C THR A 71 -17.82 9.53 13.10
N LEU A 72 -17.06 8.80 12.27
CA LEU A 72 -17.57 7.80 11.31
C LEU A 72 -17.84 6.46 11.98
N LEU A 73 -18.65 6.45 13.04
CA LEU A 73 -19.01 5.23 13.74
C LEU A 73 -19.73 4.26 12.80
N ARG A 74 -19.23 3.03 12.71
CA ARG A 74 -19.86 1.97 11.93
C ARG A 74 -21.06 1.45 12.71
N CYS A 75 -22.27 1.73 12.23
CA CYS A 75 -23.50 1.18 12.82
C CYS A 75 -23.51 -0.34 12.73
N ASP A 76 -23.17 -1.01 13.84
CA ASP A 76 -23.21 -2.45 14.01
C ASP A 76 -23.79 -2.82 15.39
N CYS A 77 -23.76 -4.11 15.75
CA CYS A 77 -24.29 -4.59 17.04
C CYS A 77 -23.48 -4.11 18.25
N HIS A 78 -22.24 -3.65 18.08
CA HIS A 78 -21.37 -3.19 19.18
C HIS A 78 -21.78 -1.82 19.70
N LEU A 79 -22.52 -1.04 18.92
CA LEU A 79 -23.02 0.29 19.30
C LEU A 79 -24.44 0.27 19.89
N VAL A 80 -25.04 -0.93 20.08
CA VAL A 80 -26.42 -1.07 20.59
C VAL A 80 -26.59 -0.42 21.97
N TRP A 81 -25.54 -0.40 22.80
CA TRP A 81 -25.57 0.22 24.12
C TRP A 81 -25.76 1.75 24.08
N LEU A 82 -25.35 2.42 23.00
CA LEU A 82 -25.60 3.86 22.78
C LEU A 82 -27.07 4.14 22.46
N VAL A 83 -27.80 3.15 21.91
CA VAL A 83 -29.19 3.28 21.47
C VAL A 83 -30.18 2.72 22.51
N LYS A 84 -29.76 1.74 23.32
CA LYS A 84 -30.53 1.17 24.43
C LYS A 84 -30.07 1.77 25.76
N THR A 85 -30.56 2.95 26.09
CA THR A 85 -30.77 3.30 27.51
C THR A 85 -32.14 2.74 27.92
N PRO A 86 -32.23 1.81 28.90
CA PRO A 86 -33.52 1.36 29.39
C PRO A 86 -34.26 2.55 30.01
N SER A 87 -35.48 2.76 29.55
CA SER A 87 -36.47 3.59 30.23
C SER A 87 -36.91 2.84 31.49
N ASP A 88 -36.32 3.18 32.63
CA ASP A 88 -36.87 2.84 33.94
C ASP A 88 -37.41 4.11 34.63
N GLU A 89 -38.54 3.93 35.31
CA GLU A 89 -39.44 4.92 35.90
C GLU A 89 -38.87 5.68 37.12
N SER A 90 -37.65 6.17 37.03
CA SER A 90 -37.14 7.19 37.96
C SER A 90 -36.36 8.20 37.15
N GLY A 91 -36.97 9.38 36.96
CA GLY A 91 -36.43 10.46 36.17
C GLY A 91 -35.05 10.88 36.67
N ASN A 92 -34.00 10.37 36.03
CA ASN A 92 -32.72 11.02 35.77
C ASN A 92 -31.76 10.02 35.09
N GLN A 93 -31.70 10.06 33.76
CA GLN A 93 -30.45 10.00 32.95
C GLN A 93 -30.80 9.66 31.49
N LYS A 94 -30.75 10.68 30.63
CA LYS A 94 -30.53 10.46 29.20
C LYS A 94 -29.08 10.85 28.94
N ILE A 95 -28.29 9.94 28.39
CA ILE A 95 -27.05 10.37 27.72
C ILE A 95 -27.53 11.22 26.55
N GLY A 96 -27.31 12.53 26.64
CA GLY A 96 -27.61 13.46 25.56
C GLY A 96 -26.69 13.15 24.38
N LEU A 97 -27.17 12.37 23.42
CA LEU A 97 -26.54 12.22 22.12
C LEU A 97 -26.98 13.40 21.26
N ASP A 98 -26.20 14.48 21.25
CA ASP A 98 -26.37 15.54 20.26
C ASP A 98 -25.83 15.04 18.91
N ILE A 99 -26.69 14.32 18.19
CA ILE A 99 -26.44 13.96 16.79
C ILE A 99 -26.95 15.14 15.94
N GLU A 100 -26.06 16.09 15.67
CA GLU A 100 -26.24 17.09 14.61
C GLU A 100 -26.49 16.33 13.30
N ARG A 101 -27.74 16.36 12.82
CA ARG A 101 -28.20 15.68 11.60
C ARG A 101 -27.56 16.36 10.38
N ALA A 102 -26.45 15.82 9.91
CA ALA A 102 -25.98 16.07 8.55
C ALA A 102 -27.01 15.50 7.55
N SER A 103 -27.67 16.42 6.86
CA SER A 103 -28.75 16.22 5.91
C SER A 103 -28.21 15.76 4.55
N SER A 104 -28.62 14.58 4.08
CA SER A 104 -28.96 14.37 2.65
C SER A 104 -29.64 13.01 2.39
N SER A 105 -30.96 13.07 2.20
CA SER A 105 -31.69 12.49 1.07
C SER A 105 -31.28 11.11 0.51
N ARG A 106 -32.02 10.06 0.91
CA ARG A 106 -32.86 9.22 0.01
C ARG A 106 -33.59 8.15 0.82
N LYS A 107 -34.90 8.34 0.99
CA LYS A 107 -35.85 7.32 1.45
C LYS A 107 -35.84 6.15 0.44
N LYS A 108 -35.09 5.08 0.72
CA LYS A 108 -35.33 3.78 0.08
C LYS A 108 -36.25 2.96 0.98
N ARG A 109 -37.41 2.64 0.39
CA ARG A 109 -38.47 1.74 0.82
C ARG A 109 -37.98 0.65 1.78
N ARG A 110 -38.63 0.57 2.94
CA ARG A 110 -38.67 -0.61 3.81
C ARG A 110 -39.22 -1.77 3.00
N GLN A 111 -38.34 -2.63 2.50
CA GLN A 111 -38.70 -3.98 2.13
C GLN A 111 -38.37 -4.83 3.36
N THR A 112 -39.42 -5.26 4.05
CA THR A 112 -39.37 -6.27 5.11
C THR A 112 -38.89 -7.58 4.52
N GLN A 113 -37.59 -7.69 4.34
CA GLN A 113 -36.94 -8.99 4.22
C GLN A 113 -36.86 -9.54 5.64
N LYS A 114 -37.76 -10.48 5.96
CA LYS A 114 -37.56 -11.41 7.08
C LYS A 114 -36.26 -12.15 6.79
N SER A 115 -35.15 -11.59 7.24
CA SER A 115 -33.87 -12.26 7.27
C SER A 115 -33.97 -13.33 8.36
N LYS A 116 -34.39 -14.53 7.97
CA LYS A 116 -33.99 -15.74 8.68
C LYS A 116 -32.52 -15.98 8.34
N THR A 117 -31.64 -15.26 9.04
CA THR A 117 -30.24 -15.66 9.21
C THR A 117 -29.99 -15.62 10.71
N SER A 118 -30.32 -16.72 11.38
CA SER A 118 -29.55 -17.11 12.55
C SER A 118 -28.19 -17.56 12.03
N ASN A 119 -27.33 -16.60 11.70
CA ASN A 119 -25.90 -16.82 11.68
C ASN A 119 -25.41 -16.13 12.94
N SER A 120 -25.30 -16.91 14.01
CA SER A 120 -24.52 -16.53 15.18
C SER A 120 -23.13 -16.15 14.69
N PHE A 121 -22.82 -14.85 14.71
CA PHE A 121 -21.47 -14.37 14.42
C PHE A 121 -20.62 -14.67 15.64
N SER A 122 -19.82 -15.74 15.57
CA SER A 122 -18.79 -16.03 16.55
C SER A 122 -17.68 -15.00 16.44
N VAL A 123 -17.49 -14.18 17.47
CA VAL A 123 -16.41 -13.19 17.55
C VAL A 123 -15.25 -13.79 18.36
N LEU A 124 -14.08 -13.88 17.73
CA LEU A 124 -12.85 -14.41 18.31
C LEU A 124 -11.85 -13.27 18.55
N GLU A 125 -11.58 -12.98 19.80
CA GLU A 125 -10.70 -11.91 20.25
C GLU A 125 -9.48 -12.46 21.00
N MET A 126 -8.34 -11.78 20.81
CA MET A 126 -7.13 -12.03 21.58
C MET A 126 -6.71 -10.75 22.28
N ASP A 127 -6.26 -10.89 23.52
CA ASP A 127 -5.61 -9.83 24.29
C ASP A 127 -4.24 -10.33 24.79
N PRO A 128 -3.14 -9.67 24.39
CA PRO A 128 -3.08 -8.58 23.41
C PRO A 128 -3.48 -9.04 21.99
N GLY A 129 -4.03 -8.13 21.19
CA GLY A 129 -4.47 -8.42 19.82
C GLY A 129 -3.40 -8.21 18.74
N ILE A 130 -2.17 -7.91 19.12
CA ILE A 130 -1.03 -7.57 18.24
C ILE A 130 0.22 -8.36 18.64
N ASP A 131 1.19 -8.44 17.74
CA ASP A 131 2.49 -9.06 17.99
C ASP A 131 3.21 -8.45 19.20
N GLN A 132 3.87 -9.29 19.99
CA GLN A 132 4.51 -8.92 21.25
C GLN A 132 6.02 -9.09 21.21
N VAL A 133 6.75 -8.14 21.79
CA VAL A 133 8.20 -8.24 22.03
C VAL A 133 8.42 -8.23 23.54
N VAL A 134 9.02 -9.29 24.05
CA VAL A 134 9.19 -9.56 25.48
C VAL A 134 10.63 -10.00 25.77
N PHE A 135 11.10 -9.92 27.01
CA PHE A 135 12.45 -10.38 27.36
C PHE A 135 12.41 -11.76 28.02
N ALA A 136 13.48 -12.53 27.86
CA ALA A 136 13.63 -13.80 28.56
C ALA A 136 13.61 -13.58 30.08
N GLY A 137 12.87 -14.42 30.80
CA GLY A 137 12.63 -14.28 32.23
C GLY A 137 11.42 -13.42 32.62
N ASP A 138 10.85 -12.64 31.70
CA ASP A 138 9.58 -11.93 31.94
C ASP A 138 8.41 -12.92 32.00
N SER A 139 7.28 -12.44 32.53
CA SER A 139 6.02 -13.19 32.49
C SER A 139 5.11 -12.73 31.35
N LEU A 140 4.51 -13.66 30.61
CA LEU A 140 3.53 -13.36 29.55
C LEU A 140 2.14 -13.88 29.94
N LYS A 141 1.11 -13.11 29.57
CA LYS A 141 -0.29 -13.52 29.66
C LYS A 141 -0.96 -13.31 28.31
N LEU A 142 -1.60 -14.35 27.80
CA LEU A 142 -2.43 -14.27 26.59
C LEU A 142 -3.84 -14.67 26.96
N GLN A 143 -4.82 -13.89 26.54
CA GLN A 143 -6.23 -14.18 26.71
C GLN A 143 -6.86 -14.36 25.33
N CYS A 144 -7.69 -15.38 25.20
CA CYS A 144 -8.52 -15.63 24.05
C CYS A 144 -9.99 -15.61 24.49
N ARG A 145 -10.77 -14.70 23.93
CA ARG A 145 -12.18 -14.52 24.26
C ARG A 145 -13.03 -14.88 23.05
N VAL A 146 -14.00 -15.76 23.29
CA VAL A 146 -14.87 -16.33 22.28
C VAL A 146 -16.30 -16.00 22.66
N THR A 147 -17.00 -15.23 21.83
CA THR A 147 -18.40 -14.83 22.11
C THR A 147 -19.30 -15.10 20.90
N GLY A 148 -20.61 -15.10 21.13
CA GLY A 148 -21.60 -15.23 20.06
C GLY A 148 -21.99 -16.68 19.73
N PHE A 149 -21.82 -17.61 20.68
CA PHE A 149 -22.37 -18.95 20.56
C PHE A 149 -23.59 -19.14 21.49
N ASP A 150 -24.64 -19.80 20.99
CA ASP A 150 -25.84 -20.14 21.79
C ASP A 150 -25.55 -21.23 22.83
N SER A 151 -24.51 -22.04 22.59
CA SER A 151 -23.95 -23.07 23.46
C SER A 151 -22.42 -22.92 23.50
N PRO A 152 -21.72 -23.29 24.59
CA PRO A 152 -20.26 -23.21 24.62
C PRO A 152 -19.63 -24.00 23.45
N PRO A 153 -18.50 -23.51 22.88
CA PRO A 153 -17.78 -24.20 21.82
C PRO A 153 -17.32 -25.59 22.30
N GLU A 154 -17.17 -26.53 21.36
CA GLU A 154 -16.78 -27.92 21.66
C GLU A 154 -15.37 -27.98 22.25
N ARG A 155 -14.46 -27.14 21.74
CA ARG A 155 -13.07 -27.09 22.21
C ARG A 155 -12.44 -25.72 21.97
N VAL A 156 -11.66 -25.23 22.95
CA VAL A 156 -10.78 -24.06 22.82
C VAL A 156 -9.39 -24.45 23.30
N TRP A 157 -8.38 -24.27 22.45
CA TRP A 157 -7.00 -24.66 22.75
C TRP A 157 -5.99 -23.78 22.04
N TRP A 158 -4.73 -23.93 22.43
CA TRP A 158 -3.64 -23.10 21.93
C TRP A 158 -2.67 -23.92 21.08
N LYS A 159 -2.10 -23.26 20.08
CA LYS A 159 -1.02 -23.81 19.25
C LYS A 159 0.16 -22.86 19.26
N LEU A 160 1.35 -23.40 19.43
CA LEU A 160 2.61 -22.70 19.25
C LEU A 160 3.30 -23.21 17.99
N GLY A 161 3.36 -22.38 16.96
CA GLY A 161 4.05 -22.68 15.70
C GLY A 161 5.44 -22.03 15.66
N PRO A 162 6.50 -22.73 15.23
CA PRO A 162 7.72 -22.07 14.79
C PRO A 162 7.38 -21.19 13.58
N LYS A 163 7.93 -19.97 13.52
CA LYS A 163 7.69 -19.07 12.40
C LYS A 163 8.10 -19.73 11.08
N GLY A 164 7.13 -20.00 10.21
CA GLY A 164 7.36 -20.57 8.88
C GLY A 164 7.64 -22.08 8.84
N GLY A 165 7.40 -22.83 9.92
CA GLY A 165 7.51 -24.29 9.97
C GLY A 165 6.14 -24.98 10.06
N ASN A 166 6.05 -26.21 9.55
CA ASN A 166 4.79 -26.99 9.51
C ASN A 166 4.48 -27.73 10.83
N SER A 167 5.30 -27.57 11.87
CA SER A 167 5.22 -28.35 13.12
C SER A 167 4.73 -27.47 14.27
N ALA A 168 3.42 -27.24 14.33
CA ALA A 168 2.80 -26.54 15.45
C ALA A 168 2.60 -27.49 16.65
N ARG A 169 3.08 -27.10 17.82
CA ARG A 169 2.87 -27.82 19.08
C ARG A 169 1.51 -27.43 19.65
N GLU A 170 0.61 -28.39 19.80
CA GLU A 170 -0.65 -28.16 20.52
C GLU A 170 -0.39 -28.12 22.03
N LEU A 171 -0.90 -27.09 22.68
CA LEU A 171 -0.86 -26.93 24.13
C LEU A 171 -2.25 -27.26 24.67
N LEU A 172 -2.32 -28.39 25.39
CA LEU A 172 -3.54 -28.85 26.02
C LEU A 172 -3.73 -28.17 27.38
N PRO A 173 -4.98 -27.93 27.82
CA PRO A 173 -5.25 -27.47 29.17
C PRO A 173 -4.62 -28.42 30.20
N ASN A 174 -3.97 -27.88 31.24
CA ASN A 174 -3.43 -28.71 32.30
C ASN A 174 -4.62 -29.34 33.05
N GLU A 175 -4.62 -30.67 33.21
CA GLU A 175 -5.50 -31.31 34.19
C GLU A 175 -5.06 -30.89 35.61
N GLU A 176 -6.03 -30.75 36.53
CA GLU A 176 -5.83 -30.18 37.88
C GLU A 176 -4.69 -30.83 38.69
N ASP A 177 -4.23 -32.03 38.32
CA ASP A 177 -3.16 -32.80 38.98
C ASP A 177 -1.88 -33.01 38.13
N SER A 178 -1.75 -32.33 36.99
CA SER A 178 -0.56 -32.44 36.14
C SER A 178 0.48 -31.34 36.44
N VAL A 179 1.73 -31.75 36.69
CA VAL A 179 2.87 -30.83 36.85
C VAL A 179 2.98 -30.00 35.56
N PRO A 180 2.88 -28.66 35.63
CA PRO A 180 2.89 -27.82 34.44
C PRO A 180 4.22 -27.98 33.70
N ASP A 181 4.14 -28.38 32.43
CA ASP A 181 5.30 -28.47 31.56
C ASP A 181 5.93 -27.06 31.45
N ASN A 182 7.16 -26.94 31.93
CA ASN A 182 7.92 -25.67 32.03
C ASN A 182 7.19 -24.50 32.74
N GLY A 183 6.19 -24.77 33.58
CA GLY A 183 5.47 -23.73 34.32
C GLY A 183 4.41 -22.97 33.52
N VAL A 184 4.09 -23.38 32.28
CA VAL A 184 2.99 -22.80 31.51
C VAL A 184 1.65 -23.25 32.10
N THR A 185 0.77 -22.29 32.41
CA THR A 185 -0.56 -22.57 32.96
C THR A 185 -1.64 -22.14 31.98
N ILE A 186 -2.55 -23.06 31.68
CA ILE A 186 -3.68 -22.82 30.77
C ILE A 186 -4.96 -22.99 31.57
N LYS A 187 -5.82 -21.97 31.54
CA LYS A 187 -7.13 -21.98 32.22
C LYS A 187 -8.21 -21.61 31.22
N THR A 188 -9.24 -22.44 31.10
CA THR A 188 -10.39 -22.16 30.24
C THR A 188 -11.64 -22.04 31.10
N LEU A 189 -12.28 -20.88 31.06
CA LEU A 189 -13.52 -20.55 31.75
C LEU A 189 -14.63 -20.46 30.71
N SER A 190 -15.70 -21.24 30.89
CA SER A 190 -16.84 -21.21 29.97
C SER A 190 -18.11 -20.83 30.71
N GLU A 191 -18.64 -19.66 30.38
CA GLU A 191 -19.91 -19.15 30.90
C GLU A 191 -20.96 -19.10 29.78
N LYS A 192 -22.25 -18.93 30.12
CA LYS A 192 -23.31 -18.89 29.11
C LYS A 192 -23.11 -17.70 28.16
N GLY A 193 -22.74 -18.01 26.92
CA GLY A 193 -22.57 -17.03 25.83
C GLY A 193 -21.14 -16.52 25.62
N ALA A 194 -20.18 -16.88 26.48
CA ALA A 194 -18.78 -16.51 26.34
C ALA A 194 -17.83 -17.58 26.93
N THR A 195 -16.77 -17.91 26.19
CA THR A 195 -15.69 -18.78 26.66
C THR A 195 -14.37 -18.03 26.59
N GLU A 196 -13.62 -18.03 27.68
CA GLU A 196 -12.34 -17.35 27.82
C GLU A 196 -11.24 -18.35 28.16
N SER A 197 -10.14 -18.30 27.43
CA SER A 197 -8.95 -19.13 27.69
C SER A 197 -7.75 -18.24 27.96
N PHE A 198 -7.02 -18.54 29.03
CA PHE A 198 -5.87 -17.79 29.52
C PHE A 198 -4.63 -18.67 29.49
N ILE A 199 -3.57 -18.19 28.85
CA ILE A 199 -2.20 -18.68 29.03
C ILE A 199 -1.51 -17.75 30.00
N HIS A 200 -0.82 -18.32 30.98
CA HIS A 200 0.17 -17.61 31.77
C HIS A 200 1.50 -18.36 31.77
N ILE A 201 2.54 -17.68 31.31
CA ILE A 201 3.93 -18.12 31.32
C ILE A 201 4.66 -17.27 32.36
N PRO A 202 5.10 -17.84 33.49
CA PRO A 202 5.72 -17.07 34.57
C PRO A 202 7.15 -16.63 34.23
N GLN A 203 7.90 -17.42 33.46
CA GLN A 203 9.26 -17.11 33.02
C GLN A 203 9.43 -17.49 31.55
N LEU A 204 9.79 -16.50 30.72
CA LEU A 204 9.90 -16.69 29.27
C LEU A 204 11.24 -17.27 28.78
N ASN A 205 11.09 -18.35 28.01
CA ASN A 205 11.96 -19.09 27.08
C ASN A 205 12.40 -18.44 25.77
N TRP A 206 13.55 -18.81 25.19
CA TRP A 206 13.78 -18.62 23.75
C TRP A 206 12.85 -19.49 22.88
N ASP A 207 12.47 -20.66 23.37
CA ASP A 207 11.53 -21.64 22.78
C ASP A 207 10.06 -21.22 22.85
N HIS A 208 9.72 -20.20 23.65
CA HIS A 208 8.38 -19.58 23.65
C HIS A 208 8.20 -18.56 22.51
N SER A 209 9.26 -18.28 21.74
CA SER A 209 9.14 -17.40 20.57
C SER A 209 8.50 -18.15 19.40
N GLY A 210 7.47 -17.56 18.80
CA GLY A 210 6.71 -18.18 17.72
C GLY A 210 5.36 -17.54 17.49
N GLU A 211 4.58 -18.17 16.62
CA GLU A 211 3.19 -17.81 16.38
C GLU A 211 2.29 -18.53 17.38
N TRP A 212 1.62 -17.76 18.23
CA TRP A 212 0.66 -18.24 19.22
C TRP A 212 -0.75 -18.10 18.65
N SER A 213 -1.39 -19.24 18.41
CA SER A 213 -2.74 -19.29 17.87
C SER A 213 -3.73 -19.80 18.90
N CYS A 214 -4.81 -19.06 19.13
CA CYS A 214 -6.00 -19.58 19.79
C CYS A 214 -6.91 -20.22 18.74
N VAL A 215 -7.25 -21.49 18.93
CA VAL A 215 -8.10 -22.27 18.02
C VAL A 215 -9.38 -22.66 18.74
N VAL A 216 -10.50 -22.47 18.05
CA VAL A 216 -11.85 -22.75 18.53
C VAL A 216 -12.52 -23.71 17.56
N GLU A 217 -13.05 -24.81 18.09
CA GLU A 217 -13.85 -25.79 17.36
C GLU A 217 -15.31 -25.66 17.79
N SER A 218 -16.20 -25.48 16.82
CA SER A 218 -17.64 -25.48 17.04
C SER A 218 -18.40 -25.93 15.80
N ASN A 219 -19.35 -26.85 15.98
CA ASN A 219 -20.17 -27.40 14.89
C ASN A 219 -19.29 -27.98 13.75
N GLY A 220 -18.16 -28.60 14.10
CA GLY A 220 -17.18 -29.14 13.15
C GLY A 220 -16.40 -28.11 12.33
N LYS A 221 -16.40 -26.82 12.69
CA LYS A 221 -15.56 -25.78 12.08
C LYS A 221 -14.51 -25.25 13.04
N ASN A 222 -13.27 -25.11 12.55
CA ASN A 222 -12.17 -24.52 13.29
C ASN A 222 -11.95 -23.08 12.86
N ASN A 223 -12.14 -22.15 13.80
CA ASN A 223 -11.74 -20.76 13.65
C ASN A 223 -10.50 -20.50 14.51
N SER A 224 -9.59 -19.66 14.04
CA SER A 224 -8.39 -19.32 14.81
C SER A 224 -8.00 -17.86 14.66
N ARG A 225 -7.29 -17.36 15.67
CA ARG A 225 -6.64 -16.05 15.67
C ARG A 225 -5.22 -16.24 16.21
N SER A 226 -4.26 -15.53 15.61
CA SER A 226 -2.84 -15.69 15.92
C SER A 226 -2.17 -14.34 16.19
N LEU A 227 -1.11 -14.36 17.00
CA LEU A 227 -0.14 -13.29 17.13
C LEU A 227 1.27 -13.87 17.25
N SER A 228 2.30 -13.10 16.89
CA SER A 228 3.69 -13.50 17.09
C SER A 228 4.24 -13.00 18.41
N VAL A 229 4.97 -13.85 19.14
CA VAL A 229 5.73 -13.48 20.34
C VAL A 229 7.23 -13.60 20.04
N TYR A 230 7.97 -12.52 20.28
CA TYR A 230 9.42 -12.47 20.14
C TYR A 230 10.07 -12.34 21.51
N VAL A 231 10.72 -13.41 21.96
CA VAL A 231 11.46 -13.40 23.23
C VAL A 231 12.90 -13.00 22.97
N ILE A 232 13.30 -11.84 23.49
CA ILE A 232 14.66 -11.32 23.41
C ILE A 232 15.52 -11.95 24.52
N HIS A 233 16.61 -12.57 24.12
CA HIS A 233 17.61 -13.24 24.94
C HIS A 233 19.00 -12.69 24.63
N HIS A 234 20.02 -12.99 25.45
CA HIS A 234 21.38 -12.48 25.25
C HIS A 234 22.00 -12.93 23.91
N ASP A 235 21.61 -14.12 23.43
CA ASP A 235 22.08 -14.68 22.15
C ASP A 235 21.21 -14.33 20.94
N THR A 236 20.16 -13.50 21.14
CA THR A 236 19.27 -13.10 20.05
C THR A 236 20.07 -12.44 18.94
N LYS A 237 19.89 -12.94 17.72
CA LYS A 237 20.52 -12.40 16.52
C LYS A 237 19.71 -11.21 16.01
N TYR A 238 20.41 -10.25 15.42
CA TYR A 238 19.82 -9.04 14.86
C TYR A 238 20.39 -8.78 13.48
N CYS A 239 19.53 -8.34 12.58
CA CYS A 239 19.96 -7.63 11.41
C CYS A 239 20.43 -6.22 11.79
N ALA A 240 21.61 -5.84 11.30
CA ALA A 240 22.15 -4.50 11.48
C ALA A 240 21.30 -3.44 10.77
N VAL A 241 21.46 -2.17 11.14
CA VAL A 241 20.85 -1.07 10.37
C VAL A 241 21.36 -1.13 8.93
N ASN A 242 20.47 -1.00 7.95
CA ASN A 242 20.82 -1.10 6.53
C ASN A 242 20.08 -0.05 5.70
N VAL A 243 20.69 0.43 4.62
CA VAL A 243 20.06 1.38 3.70
C VAL A 243 20.04 0.78 2.30
N THR A 244 18.85 0.69 1.70
CA THR A 244 18.68 0.19 0.34
C THR A 244 18.13 1.31 -0.54
N SER A 245 18.74 1.55 -1.70
CA SER A 245 18.35 2.61 -2.64
C SER A 245 18.03 2.05 -4.03
N GLY A 246 16.98 2.58 -4.67
CA GLY A 246 16.64 2.32 -6.07
C GLY A 246 15.56 3.26 -6.59
N ASN A 247 15.01 2.97 -7.77
CA ASN A 247 14.06 3.85 -8.47
C ASN A 247 12.71 4.01 -7.73
N LYS A 248 12.42 3.09 -6.79
CA LYS A 248 11.22 3.07 -5.94
C LYS A 248 11.45 3.65 -4.53
N GLY A 249 12.65 4.18 -4.25
CA GLY A 249 12.94 4.83 -2.97
C GLY A 249 14.27 4.44 -2.36
N THR A 250 14.67 5.22 -1.36
CA THR A 250 15.75 4.90 -0.45
C THR A 250 15.16 4.65 0.94
N TYR A 251 15.35 3.43 1.44
CA TYR A 251 14.75 2.95 2.68
C TYR A 251 15.85 2.67 3.70
N SER A 252 15.71 3.24 4.89
CA SER A 252 16.59 3.00 6.04
C SER A 252 15.94 2.00 6.98
N TRP A 253 16.41 0.76 6.94
CA TRP A 253 15.92 -0.36 7.73
C TRP A 253 16.52 -0.32 9.14
N PRO A 254 15.69 -0.25 10.19
CA PRO A 254 16.17 -0.21 11.57
C PRO A 254 16.79 -1.55 11.97
N ARG A 255 17.60 -1.55 13.04
CA ARG A 255 18.09 -2.78 13.65
C ARG A 255 16.90 -3.65 14.06
N THR A 256 16.84 -4.87 13.55
CA THR A 256 15.65 -5.72 13.61
C THR A 256 16.01 -7.12 14.12
N VAL A 257 15.15 -7.70 14.96
CA VAL A 257 15.31 -9.06 15.49
C VAL A 257 15.26 -10.09 14.35
N ALA A 258 16.07 -11.15 14.45
CA ALA A 258 16.03 -12.26 13.49
C ALA A 258 14.61 -12.84 13.30
N ALA A 259 14.30 -13.30 12.09
CA ALA A 259 12.98 -13.80 11.68
C ALA A 259 11.83 -12.76 11.73
N VAL A 260 12.14 -11.46 11.76
CA VAL A 260 11.15 -10.37 11.67
C VAL A 260 11.25 -9.65 10.32
N SER A 261 10.10 -9.36 9.72
CA SER A 261 10.02 -8.46 8.58
C SER A 261 9.63 -7.05 9.04
N VAL A 262 10.24 -6.04 8.44
CA VAL A 262 9.91 -4.63 8.64
C VAL A 262 9.19 -4.10 7.43
N GLU A 263 8.20 -3.26 7.68
CA GLU A 263 7.48 -2.51 6.65
C GLU A 263 7.65 -1.01 6.85
N LEU A 264 7.99 -0.29 5.77
CA LEU A 264 8.17 1.16 5.75
C LEU A 264 7.28 1.77 4.67
N PRO A 265 6.69 2.96 4.88
CA PRO A 265 5.84 3.60 3.88
C PRO A 265 6.65 3.92 2.62
N CYS A 266 6.06 3.68 1.44
CA CYS A 266 6.77 3.92 0.18
C CYS A 266 7.10 5.40 -0.03
N GLN A 267 8.34 5.71 -0.40
CA GLN A 267 8.80 7.11 -0.58
C GLN A 267 8.13 7.81 -1.78
N GLY A 268 7.83 7.08 -2.86
CA GLY A 268 7.25 7.64 -4.09
C GLY A 268 5.78 8.06 -3.98
N ILE A 269 5.15 7.87 -2.81
CA ILE A 269 3.81 8.37 -2.52
C ILE A 269 3.94 9.87 -2.24
N SER A 270 3.75 10.70 -3.26
CA SER A 270 3.58 12.14 -3.06
C SER A 270 2.36 12.35 -2.16
N PRO A 271 2.49 13.05 -1.01
CA PRO A 271 1.32 13.66 -0.41
C PRO A 271 0.76 14.63 -1.46
N LEU A 272 -0.48 14.42 -1.89
CA LEU A 272 -1.18 15.37 -2.75
C LEU A 272 -0.98 16.79 -2.17
N HIS A 273 -0.29 17.66 -2.92
CA HIS A 273 -0.06 19.08 -2.64
C HIS A 273 0.27 19.44 -1.17
N SER A 274 1.56 19.52 -0.84
CA SER A 274 2.00 20.40 0.24
C SER A 274 3.12 21.32 -0.29
N PRO A 275 2.81 22.60 -0.59
CA PRO A 275 3.83 23.58 -0.86
C PRO A 275 4.55 23.88 0.46
N SER A 276 5.83 23.49 0.52
CA SER A 276 6.88 24.13 1.32
C SER A 276 6.42 24.88 2.59
N THR A 277 6.11 24.15 3.65
CA THR A 277 6.24 24.67 5.03
C THR A 277 6.94 23.63 5.89
N PRO A 278 7.98 24.02 6.65
CA PRO A 278 8.57 23.13 7.64
C PRO A 278 7.61 23.04 8.85
N ALA A 279 7.22 21.80 9.18
CA ALA A 279 6.53 21.39 10.40
C ALA A 279 5.12 21.96 10.66
N MET A 280 4.07 21.24 10.24
CA MET A 280 2.89 20.96 11.07
C MET A 280 2.01 19.89 10.40
N TRP A 281 1.46 18.99 11.23
CA TRP A 281 0.63 17.82 10.88
C TRP A 281 -0.46 18.05 9.81
N PRO A 282 -0.91 17.01 9.07
CA PRO A 282 -2.03 17.18 8.15
C PRO A 282 -3.36 16.83 8.84
N ALA A 283 -4.04 17.84 9.40
CA ALA A 283 -5.46 17.79 9.74
C ALA A 283 -6.40 18.09 8.54
N LEU A 284 -5.87 18.12 7.31
CA LEU A 284 -6.66 18.43 6.10
C LEU A 284 -6.70 17.29 5.06
N ALA A 285 -6.28 16.07 5.42
CA ALA A 285 -6.32 14.90 4.55
C ALA A 285 -7.55 13.99 4.78
N LEU A 286 -8.69 14.54 5.20
CA LEU A 286 -9.84 13.73 5.66
C LEU A 286 -10.58 12.90 4.58
N ASN A 287 -10.18 12.98 3.30
CA ASN A 287 -10.73 12.13 2.23
C ASN A 287 -9.68 11.57 1.26
N ALA A 288 -8.38 11.73 1.56
CA ALA A 288 -7.35 10.99 0.84
C ALA A 288 -7.28 9.60 1.47
N LYS A 289 -7.86 8.61 0.78
CA LYS A 289 -7.68 7.18 1.05
C LYS A 289 -6.18 6.93 1.27
N TYR A 290 -5.73 6.87 2.53
CA TYR A 290 -4.31 6.73 2.86
C TYR A 290 -3.78 5.52 2.12
N ASP A 291 -2.86 5.78 1.19
CA ASP A 291 -2.31 4.76 0.33
C ASP A 291 -1.42 3.85 1.18
N THR A 292 -1.92 2.66 1.52
CA THR A 292 -1.29 1.73 2.47
C THR A 292 -0.12 0.95 1.86
N ARG A 293 0.49 1.44 0.80
CA ARG A 293 1.60 0.76 0.12
C ARG A 293 2.88 0.91 0.96
N HIS A 294 3.49 -0.22 1.29
CA HIS A 294 4.72 -0.29 2.07
C HIS A 294 5.80 -1.08 1.31
N ALA A 295 7.05 -0.68 1.51
CA ALA A 295 8.21 -1.49 1.20
C ALA A 295 8.45 -2.45 2.36
N ARG A 296 8.75 -3.72 2.07
CA ARG A 296 9.01 -4.75 3.07
C ARG A 296 10.42 -5.29 2.94
N HIS A 297 11.09 -5.54 4.06
CA HIS A 297 12.39 -6.20 4.09
C HIS A 297 12.41 -7.22 5.23
N SER A 298 12.97 -8.39 4.99
CA SER A 298 12.92 -9.50 5.96
C SER A 298 14.30 -9.77 6.56
N CYS A 299 14.33 -9.99 7.87
CA CYS A 299 15.53 -10.42 8.57
C CYS A 299 15.48 -11.94 8.77
N ASP A 300 16.54 -12.64 8.36
CA ASP A 300 16.64 -14.10 8.46
C ASP A 300 16.97 -14.54 9.91
N VAL A 301 16.86 -15.84 10.19
CA VAL A 301 17.19 -16.47 11.48
C VAL A 301 18.64 -16.22 11.89
N ASP A 302 19.55 -16.11 10.90
CA ASP A 302 20.98 -15.82 11.13
C ASP A 302 21.28 -14.32 11.36
N GLY A 303 20.26 -13.45 11.34
CA GLY A 303 20.45 -12.00 11.48
C GLY A 303 20.99 -11.33 10.22
N LYS A 304 20.66 -11.86 9.03
CA LYS A 304 21.00 -11.25 7.73
C LYS A 304 19.75 -10.77 7.01
N TRP A 305 19.83 -9.59 6.40
CA TRP A 305 18.75 -9.06 5.58
C TRP A 305 18.59 -9.87 4.29
N TYR A 306 17.34 -10.20 3.95
CA TYR A 306 16.97 -10.87 2.71
C TYR A 306 15.59 -10.42 2.23
N SER A 307 15.30 -10.64 0.95
CA SER A 307 13.97 -10.39 0.36
C SER A 307 13.47 -8.95 0.53
N LEU A 308 14.17 -7.98 -0.09
CA LEU A 308 13.64 -6.63 -0.27
C LEU A 308 12.49 -6.65 -1.27
N ASN A 309 11.28 -6.33 -0.81
CA ASN A 309 10.08 -6.20 -1.63
C ASN A 309 9.67 -4.72 -1.71
N THR A 310 9.68 -4.18 -2.93
CA THR A 310 9.20 -2.82 -3.24
C THR A 310 8.16 -2.84 -4.35
N ASP A 311 7.55 -3.98 -4.65
CA ASP A 311 6.73 -4.17 -5.86
C ASP A 311 5.51 -3.26 -5.87
N LEU A 312 4.88 -3.10 -4.71
CA LEU A 312 3.73 -2.22 -4.54
C LEU A 312 4.11 -0.73 -4.56
N CYS A 313 5.38 -0.38 -4.30
CA CYS A 313 5.79 1.02 -4.23
C CYS A 313 5.84 1.69 -5.61
N PRO A 314 5.30 2.91 -5.74
CA PRO A 314 5.47 3.71 -6.96
C PRO A 314 6.91 4.20 -7.13
N TYR A 315 7.29 4.53 -8.36
CA TYR A 315 8.56 5.19 -8.63
C TYR A 315 8.62 6.57 -7.96
N VAL A 316 9.81 6.96 -7.48
CA VAL A 316 10.02 8.26 -6.84
C VAL A 316 10.01 9.39 -7.86
N SER A 317 10.57 9.14 -9.03
CA SER A 317 10.56 10.07 -10.15
C SER A 317 9.13 10.23 -10.69
N GLU A 318 8.60 11.44 -10.63
CA GLU A 318 7.31 11.78 -11.25
C GLU A 318 7.34 11.49 -12.75
N ALA A 319 8.48 11.74 -13.40
CA ALA A 319 8.62 11.46 -14.82
C ALA A 319 8.46 9.97 -15.13
N THR A 320 9.11 9.11 -14.36
CA THR A 320 9.03 7.66 -14.51
C THR A 320 7.61 7.13 -14.26
N ARG A 321 6.89 7.69 -13.27
CA ARG A 321 5.48 7.35 -13.02
C ARG A 321 4.57 7.69 -14.20
N ILE A 322 4.77 8.87 -14.81
CA ILE A 322 4.01 9.28 -15.99
C ILE A 322 4.29 8.34 -17.17
N LEU A 323 5.56 7.99 -17.39
CA LEU A 323 5.95 7.07 -18.46
C LEU A 323 5.40 5.66 -18.24
N GLU A 324 5.43 5.16 -17.01
CA GLU A 324 4.79 3.89 -16.64
C GLU A 324 3.30 3.90 -16.99
N HIS A 325 2.60 4.99 -16.67
CA HIS A 325 1.18 5.13 -17.00
C HIS A 325 0.94 5.08 -18.51
N PHE A 326 1.75 5.78 -19.31
CA PHE A 326 1.66 5.70 -20.78
C PHE A 326 1.92 4.28 -21.32
N ALA A 327 2.84 3.54 -20.72
CA ALA A 327 3.17 2.18 -21.12
C ALA A 327 2.12 1.13 -20.70
N ALA A 328 1.34 1.43 -19.65
CA ALA A 328 0.27 0.56 -19.16
C ALA A 328 -1.12 0.89 -19.75
N THR A 329 -1.32 2.10 -20.26
CA THR A 329 -2.63 2.57 -20.74
C THR A 329 -3.02 1.89 -22.03
N ASN A 330 -4.19 1.23 -22.05
CA ASN A 330 -4.82 0.77 -23.26
C ASN A 330 -5.74 1.87 -23.83
N LEU A 331 -5.32 2.47 -24.95
CA LEU A 331 -6.01 3.59 -25.58
C LEU A 331 -7.45 3.25 -26.02
N THR A 332 -7.72 1.98 -26.39
CA THR A 332 -9.07 1.55 -26.78
C THR A 332 -10.09 1.66 -25.64
N ILE A 333 -9.63 1.43 -24.41
CA ILE A 333 -10.46 1.49 -23.20
C ILE A 333 -10.51 2.93 -22.67
N ALA A 334 -9.43 3.69 -22.82
CA ALA A 334 -9.33 5.06 -22.34
C ALA A 334 -10.14 6.08 -23.17
N GLY A 335 -10.63 5.70 -24.36
CA GLY A 335 -11.41 6.57 -25.25
C GLY A 335 -10.62 7.77 -25.81
N SER A 336 -9.30 7.77 -25.66
CA SER A 336 -8.42 8.83 -26.16
C SER A 336 -7.91 8.49 -27.57
N SER A 337 -7.78 9.52 -28.42
CA SER A 337 -7.25 9.32 -29.77
C SER A 337 -5.75 9.05 -29.71
N LEU A 338 -5.26 8.14 -30.56
CA LEU A 338 -3.83 7.82 -30.68
C LEU A 338 -3.00 9.09 -30.97
N SER A 339 -3.53 10.00 -31.80
CA SER A 339 -2.91 11.27 -32.13
C SER A 339 -2.74 12.20 -30.93
N ASP A 340 -3.76 12.31 -30.07
CA ASP A 340 -3.69 13.18 -28.89
C ASP A 340 -2.73 12.62 -27.85
N SER A 341 -2.76 11.30 -27.65
CA SER A 341 -1.84 10.63 -26.73
C SER A 341 -0.39 10.75 -27.18
N ALA A 342 -0.11 10.52 -28.47
CA ALA A 342 1.22 10.71 -29.05
C ALA A 342 1.72 12.17 -28.90
N ARG A 343 0.84 13.16 -29.15
CA ARG A 343 1.20 14.58 -28.98
C ARG A 343 1.51 14.91 -27.52
N THR A 344 0.72 14.39 -26.59
CA THR A 344 0.93 14.59 -25.14
C THR A 344 2.27 13.99 -24.71
N LEU A 345 2.57 12.77 -25.16
CA LEU A 345 3.86 12.12 -24.91
C LEU A 345 5.04 12.91 -25.48
N ARG A 346 4.90 13.48 -26.69
CA ARG A 346 5.94 14.35 -27.29
C ARG A 346 6.17 15.61 -26.47
N ASN A 347 5.10 16.27 -26.03
CA ASN A 347 5.22 17.48 -25.23
C ASN A 347 5.92 17.18 -23.90
N PHE A 348 5.58 16.07 -23.26
CA PHE A 348 6.26 15.61 -22.05
C PHE A 348 7.75 15.32 -22.28
N THR A 349 8.09 14.58 -23.33
CA THR A 349 9.48 14.18 -23.63
C THR A 349 10.36 15.34 -24.09
N THR A 350 9.78 16.34 -24.76
CA THR A 350 10.50 17.55 -25.18
C THR A 350 10.71 18.54 -24.05
N ALA A 351 9.73 18.68 -23.15
CA ALA A 351 9.86 19.52 -21.95
C ALA A 351 10.88 18.96 -20.95
N ASN A 352 10.95 17.63 -20.82
CA ASN A 352 11.77 16.95 -19.81
C ASN A 352 13.06 16.33 -20.38
N LYS A 353 13.66 16.91 -21.44
CA LYS A 353 14.86 16.38 -22.10
C LYS A 353 16.03 16.07 -21.15
N SER A 354 16.17 16.78 -20.02
CA SER A 354 17.21 16.56 -19.02
C SER A 354 16.89 15.47 -17.98
N SER A 355 15.70 14.85 -18.05
CA SER A 355 15.15 13.94 -17.04
C SER A 355 15.37 12.45 -17.35
N PHE A 356 15.79 12.07 -18.57
CA PHE A 356 16.06 10.67 -18.93
C PHE A 356 17.41 10.20 -18.38
N ARG A 357 17.48 10.10 -17.05
CA ARG A 357 18.67 9.66 -16.30
C ARG A 357 18.56 8.21 -15.84
N ASP A 358 17.40 7.61 -16.03
CA ASP A 358 17.09 6.25 -15.58
C ASP A 358 16.91 5.31 -16.79
N PRO A 359 17.60 4.16 -16.85
CA PRO A 359 17.39 3.15 -17.89
C PRO A 359 15.92 2.72 -18.03
N ILE A 360 15.14 2.78 -16.94
CA ILE A 360 13.73 2.38 -16.96
C ILE A 360 12.83 3.36 -17.71
N ASP A 361 13.21 4.64 -17.78
CA ASP A 361 12.46 5.65 -18.56
C ASP A 361 12.52 5.31 -20.06
N ILE A 362 13.70 4.86 -20.52
CA ILE A 362 13.90 4.42 -21.90
C ILE A 362 13.06 3.17 -22.18
N TYR A 363 13.01 2.23 -21.23
CA TYR A 363 12.17 1.03 -21.35
C TYR A 363 10.69 1.38 -21.51
N PHE A 364 10.14 2.23 -20.63
CA PHE A 364 8.72 2.61 -20.72
C PHE A 364 8.41 3.34 -22.03
N LEU A 365 9.29 4.26 -22.45
CA LEU A 365 9.12 4.96 -23.72
C LEU A 365 9.20 4.00 -24.92
N ALA A 366 10.18 3.09 -24.95
CA ALA A 366 10.31 2.08 -25.99
C ALA A 366 9.06 1.20 -26.08
N LYS A 367 8.54 0.76 -24.94
CA LYS A 367 7.31 -0.02 -24.84
C LYS A 367 6.09 0.76 -25.34
N THR A 368 5.93 2.03 -24.97
CA THR A 368 4.84 2.87 -25.46
C THR A 368 4.94 3.10 -26.97
N ILE A 369 6.13 3.40 -27.48
CA ILE A 369 6.37 3.62 -28.92
C ILE A 369 6.05 2.34 -29.71
N HIS A 370 6.44 1.18 -29.19
CA HIS A 370 6.11 -0.11 -29.80
C HIS A 370 4.61 -0.37 -29.83
N HIS A 371 3.92 -0.10 -28.73
CA HIS A 371 2.47 -0.22 -28.71
C HIS A 371 1.80 0.73 -29.73
N TYR A 372 2.27 1.97 -29.82
CA TYR A 372 1.71 2.95 -30.76
C TYR A 372 2.04 2.59 -32.21
N SER A 373 3.23 2.04 -32.50
CA SER A 373 3.60 1.60 -33.85
C SER A 373 2.70 0.47 -34.34
N GLN A 374 2.33 -0.47 -33.47
CA GLN A 374 1.37 -1.53 -33.80
C GLN A 374 -0.02 -0.97 -34.15
N MET A 375 -0.48 0.03 -33.39
CA MET A 375 -1.79 0.67 -33.60
C MET A 375 -1.87 1.53 -34.86
N LEU A 376 -0.75 1.86 -35.52
CA LEU A 376 -0.78 2.52 -36.83
C LEU A 376 -1.35 1.59 -37.91
N THR A 377 -1.26 0.27 -37.71
CA THR A 377 -1.74 -0.71 -38.68
C THR A 377 -3.27 -0.68 -38.72
N GLY A 378 -3.85 -0.17 -39.81
CA GLY A 378 -5.31 -0.05 -39.99
C GLY A 378 -5.94 1.26 -39.49
N ALA A 379 -5.15 2.22 -39.01
CA ALA A 379 -5.64 3.54 -38.62
C ALA A 379 -5.69 4.53 -39.80
N VAL A 380 -6.65 5.46 -39.77
CA VAL A 380 -6.77 6.55 -40.76
C VAL A 380 -5.96 7.76 -40.26
N HIS A 381 -5.29 8.47 -41.17
CA HIS A 381 -4.45 9.65 -40.85
C HIS A 381 -3.24 9.36 -39.94
N VAL A 382 -2.48 8.29 -40.24
CA VAL A 382 -1.31 7.85 -39.46
C VAL A 382 -0.05 8.69 -39.61
N HIS A 383 0.07 9.50 -40.67
CA HIS A 383 1.29 10.25 -40.99
C HIS A 383 1.74 11.23 -39.88
N PRO A 384 0.85 12.06 -39.29
CA PRO A 384 1.26 12.96 -38.20
C PRO A 384 1.70 12.21 -36.93
N VAL A 385 1.12 11.03 -36.67
CA VAL A 385 1.49 10.19 -35.51
C VAL A 385 2.86 9.57 -35.74
N ALA A 386 3.13 9.05 -36.94
CA ALA A 386 4.43 8.50 -37.30
C ALA A 386 5.57 9.54 -37.15
N GLU A 387 5.35 10.78 -37.58
CA GLU A 387 6.31 11.87 -37.38
C GLU A 387 6.58 12.15 -35.89
N VAL A 388 5.51 12.19 -35.09
CA VAL A 388 5.61 12.39 -33.63
C VAL A 388 6.44 11.28 -32.98
N LEU A 389 6.20 10.02 -33.34
CA LEU A 389 6.95 8.88 -32.80
C LEU A 389 8.44 8.98 -33.16
N ILE A 390 8.77 9.31 -34.41
CA ILE A 390 10.17 9.49 -34.85
C ILE A 390 10.85 10.64 -34.08
N ASP A 391 10.15 11.75 -33.83
CA ASP A 391 10.69 12.86 -33.06
C ASP A 391 11.02 12.44 -31.60
N ILE A 392 10.14 11.65 -30.98
CA ILE A 392 10.36 11.10 -29.63
C ILE A 392 11.57 10.17 -29.63
N ILE A 393 11.70 9.28 -30.62
CA ILE A 393 12.84 8.37 -30.74
C ILE A 393 14.14 9.16 -30.91
N GLY A 394 14.16 10.19 -31.76
CA GLY A 394 15.34 11.05 -31.89
C GLY A 394 15.69 11.81 -30.60
N THR A 395 14.69 12.15 -29.79
CA THR A 395 14.90 12.73 -28.45
C THR A 395 15.53 11.69 -27.50
N LEU A 396 15.06 10.44 -27.50
CA LEU A 396 15.64 9.35 -26.70
C LEU A 396 17.10 9.08 -27.04
N LEU A 397 17.45 9.14 -28.33
CA LEU A 397 18.82 8.96 -28.82
C LEU A 397 19.80 10.06 -28.38
N SER A 398 19.30 11.15 -27.79
CA SER A 398 20.16 12.16 -27.14
C SER A 398 20.65 11.74 -25.74
N SER A 399 20.12 10.65 -25.18
CA SER A 399 20.55 10.08 -23.89
C SER A 399 21.99 9.59 -23.95
N THR A 400 22.63 9.45 -22.79
CA THR A 400 24.03 9.00 -22.75
C THR A 400 24.18 7.53 -23.16
N LYS A 401 25.35 7.18 -23.67
CA LYS A 401 25.66 5.81 -24.13
C LYS A 401 25.50 4.79 -23.00
N GLU A 402 25.82 5.17 -21.77
CA GLU A 402 25.76 4.31 -20.59
C GLU A 402 24.32 3.92 -20.26
N ILE A 403 23.39 4.87 -20.31
CA ILE A 403 21.97 4.61 -20.01
C ILE A 403 21.34 3.77 -21.14
N LEU A 404 21.63 4.09 -22.40
CA LEU A 404 21.16 3.32 -23.56
C LEU A 404 21.69 1.87 -23.55
N LYS A 405 22.96 1.68 -23.18
CA LYS A 405 23.54 0.35 -23.04
C LYS A 405 22.87 -0.44 -21.92
N THR A 406 22.71 0.17 -20.76
CA THR A 406 22.07 -0.47 -19.60
C THR A 406 20.61 -0.82 -19.86
N SER A 407 19.86 0.05 -20.56
CA SER A 407 18.46 -0.22 -20.91
C SER A 407 18.30 -1.29 -21.99
N GLU A 408 19.30 -1.49 -22.84
CA GLU A 408 19.35 -2.63 -23.76
C GLU A 408 19.65 -3.92 -23.02
N GLU A 409 20.67 -3.95 -22.16
CA GLU A 409 21.09 -5.15 -21.43
C GLU A 409 19.99 -5.68 -20.48
N LEU A 410 19.25 -4.77 -19.83
CA LEU A 410 18.20 -5.16 -18.87
C LEU A 410 16.84 -5.41 -19.52
N TYR A 411 16.50 -4.68 -20.59
CA TYR A 411 15.12 -4.63 -21.10
C TYR A 411 14.98 -4.77 -22.62
N GLY A 412 16.08 -4.85 -23.38
CA GLY A 412 16.03 -4.90 -24.86
C GLY A 412 15.43 -3.64 -25.51
N SER A 413 15.54 -2.48 -24.82
CA SER A 413 14.83 -1.26 -25.18
C SER A 413 15.26 -0.69 -26.53
N CYS A 414 16.55 -0.71 -26.86
CA CYS A 414 17.07 -0.17 -28.11
C CYS A 414 16.69 -1.06 -29.30
N SER A 415 16.73 -2.38 -29.12
CA SER A 415 16.23 -3.34 -30.10
C SER A 415 14.73 -3.15 -30.37
N SER A 416 13.93 -2.93 -29.32
CA SER A 416 12.50 -2.60 -29.45
C SER A 416 12.28 -1.30 -30.23
N LEU A 417 13.04 -0.24 -29.93
CA LEU A 417 12.95 1.05 -30.65
C LEU A 417 13.26 0.88 -32.14
N LEU A 418 14.29 0.10 -32.48
CA LEU A 418 14.65 -0.19 -33.87
C LEU A 418 13.53 -0.96 -34.58
N SER A 419 12.98 -2.00 -33.95
CA SER A 419 11.83 -2.73 -34.49
C SER A 419 10.62 -1.83 -34.72
N SER A 420 10.35 -0.90 -33.80
CA SER A 420 9.27 0.07 -33.95
C SER A 420 9.50 1.05 -35.09
N LEU A 421 10.74 1.50 -35.30
CA LEU A 421 11.10 2.33 -36.47
C LEU A 421 10.79 1.60 -37.78
N TRP A 422 11.21 0.34 -37.91
CA TRP A 422 10.93 -0.46 -39.10
C TRP A 422 9.43 -0.64 -39.33
N GLN A 423 8.67 -0.94 -38.28
CA GLN A 423 7.22 -1.07 -38.38
C GLN A 423 6.55 0.24 -38.83
N ILE A 424 6.99 1.39 -38.31
CA ILE A 424 6.48 2.70 -38.72
C ILE A 424 6.76 2.93 -40.22
N THR A 425 7.97 2.64 -40.70
CA THR A 425 8.32 2.83 -42.11
C THR A 425 7.59 1.89 -43.05
N ASP A 426 7.32 0.66 -42.63
CA ASP A 426 6.56 -0.29 -43.45
C ASP A 426 5.08 0.13 -43.55
N THR A 427 4.55 0.72 -42.48
CA THR A 427 3.13 1.12 -42.41
C THR A 427 2.87 2.45 -43.12
N VAL A 428 3.82 3.39 -43.09
CA VAL A 428 3.66 4.74 -43.67
C VAL A 428 4.67 4.95 -44.79
N PRO A 429 4.30 4.66 -46.06
CA PRO A 429 5.23 4.75 -47.18
C PRO A 429 5.60 6.19 -47.51
N SER A 430 6.78 6.38 -48.10
CA SER A 430 7.35 7.68 -48.49
C SER A 430 7.62 8.63 -47.32
N LEU A 431 7.82 8.08 -46.12
CA LEU A 431 8.10 8.87 -44.93
C LEU A 431 9.54 9.42 -44.98
N THR A 432 9.66 10.74 -44.88
CA THR A 432 10.96 11.42 -44.71
C THR A 432 10.88 12.31 -43.49
N ARG A 433 11.68 12.02 -42.46
CA ARG A 433 11.68 12.77 -41.20
C ARG A 433 13.09 12.82 -40.61
N ALA A 434 13.41 13.94 -39.98
CA ALA A 434 14.68 14.11 -39.28
C ALA A 434 14.41 14.61 -37.86
N SER A 435 15.07 14.00 -36.88
CA SER A 435 15.17 14.46 -35.49
C SER A 435 16.65 14.66 -35.19
N THR A 436 17.15 15.81 -35.60
CA THR A 436 18.58 16.16 -35.59
C THR A 436 19.11 16.39 -34.18
N PRO A 437 20.37 16.04 -33.86
CA PRO A 437 21.38 15.48 -34.77
C PRO A 437 21.43 13.94 -34.80
N HIS A 438 20.52 13.25 -34.09
CA HIS A 438 20.68 11.83 -33.78
C HIS A 438 19.94 10.87 -34.72
N LEU A 439 18.94 11.34 -35.46
CA LEU A 439 18.12 10.49 -36.32
C LEU A 439 17.74 11.20 -37.62
N HIS A 440 17.96 10.52 -38.74
CA HIS A 440 17.40 10.88 -40.04
C HIS A 440 16.84 9.64 -40.70
N LEU A 441 15.63 9.77 -41.24
CA LEU A 441 14.90 8.70 -41.90
C LEU A 441 14.50 9.15 -43.30
N TYR A 442 14.83 8.33 -44.29
CA TYR A 442 14.52 8.58 -45.69
C TYR A 442 14.01 7.28 -46.32
N GLN A 443 12.77 7.32 -46.80
CA GLN A 443 12.15 6.21 -47.52
C GLN A 443 11.77 6.68 -48.93
N VAL A 444 12.14 5.87 -49.92
CA VAL A 444 11.84 6.15 -51.34
C VAL A 444 11.19 4.94 -51.97
N GLY A 445 10.07 5.17 -52.66
CA GLY A 445 9.44 4.14 -53.49
C GLY A 445 10.23 3.96 -54.78
N ILE A 446 10.78 2.75 -54.98
CA ILE A 446 11.59 2.44 -56.17
C ILE A 446 10.72 1.73 -57.20
N ARG A 447 10.72 2.23 -58.44
CA ARG A 447 10.21 1.50 -59.61
C ARG A 447 11.38 0.79 -60.30
N PRO A 448 11.46 -0.56 -60.26
CA PRO A 448 12.64 -1.28 -60.75
C PRO A 448 13.04 -0.95 -62.19
N GLN A 449 12.05 -0.69 -63.05
CA GLN A 449 12.24 -0.41 -64.48
C GLN A 449 12.86 0.96 -64.78
N SER A 450 12.76 1.92 -63.84
CA SER A 450 13.23 3.30 -64.04
C SER A 450 14.20 3.75 -62.94
N PHE A 451 14.75 2.80 -62.16
CA PHE A 451 15.61 3.13 -61.03
C PHE A 451 17.04 3.41 -61.49
N GLY A 452 17.40 4.68 -61.43
CA GLY A 452 18.72 5.18 -61.80
C GLY A 452 19.80 5.14 -60.71
N GLY A 453 19.46 4.61 -59.54
CA GLY A 453 20.29 4.71 -58.33
C GLY A 453 19.86 5.84 -57.39
N VAL A 454 20.39 5.79 -56.16
CA VAL A 454 20.20 6.82 -55.13
C VAL A 454 21.55 7.08 -54.47
N SER A 455 21.90 8.36 -54.30
CA SER A 455 23.11 8.78 -53.59
C SER A 455 22.74 9.52 -52.33
N CYS A 456 23.26 9.09 -51.19
CA CYS A 456 22.99 9.68 -49.88
C CYS A 456 24.30 10.14 -49.23
N ILE A 457 24.28 11.34 -48.63
CA ILE A 457 25.45 11.94 -47.98
C ILE A 457 25.11 12.49 -46.60
N TRP A 458 26.02 12.26 -45.65
CA TRP A 458 26.08 12.94 -44.37
C TRP A 458 27.13 14.05 -44.42
N PHE A 459 26.73 15.27 -44.08
CA PHE A 459 27.63 16.44 -44.13
C PHE A 459 27.36 17.42 -42.98
N ARG A 460 28.33 18.30 -42.73
CA ARG A 460 28.19 19.46 -41.82
C ARG A 460 28.22 20.73 -42.67
N LYS A 461 27.35 21.71 -42.37
CA LYS A 461 27.31 22.98 -43.12
C LYS A 461 28.64 23.73 -43.09
N THR A 462 29.35 23.65 -41.97
CA THR A 462 30.68 24.24 -41.78
C THR A 462 31.56 23.29 -40.97
N ARG A 463 32.89 23.42 -41.07
CA ARG A 463 33.84 22.59 -40.30
C ARG A 463 33.62 22.67 -38.78
N HIS A 464 33.09 23.80 -38.31
CA HIS A 464 32.82 24.04 -36.88
C HIS A 464 31.38 23.74 -36.46
N SER A 465 30.47 23.40 -37.40
CA SER A 465 29.11 23.03 -37.03
C SER A 465 29.08 21.66 -36.35
N ILE A 466 28.39 21.59 -35.21
CA ILE A 466 28.04 20.33 -34.53
C ILE A 466 26.82 19.66 -35.17
N GLU A 467 26.07 20.39 -36.00
CA GLU A 467 24.87 19.91 -36.67
C GLU A 467 25.25 19.05 -37.88
N ARG A 468 24.81 17.78 -37.86
CA ARG A 468 24.96 16.84 -38.97
C ARG A 468 23.68 16.83 -39.79
N HIS A 469 23.82 16.93 -41.10
CA HIS A 469 22.73 16.87 -42.06
C HIS A 469 22.84 15.61 -42.91
N PHE A 470 21.70 15.02 -43.22
CA PHE A 470 21.58 13.92 -44.16
C PHE A 470 20.74 14.35 -45.36
N ARG A 471 21.20 14.03 -46.57
CA ARG A 471 20.44 14.24 -47.81
C ARG A 471 20.63 13.06 -48.76
N CYS A 472 19.55 12.64 -49.38
CA CYS A 472 19.54 11.66 -50.47
C CYS A 472 19.02 12.32 -51.75
N ASN A 473 19.63 11.98 -52.88
CA ASN A 473 19.19 12.39 -54.20
C ASN A 473 18.93 11.15 -55.07
N ALA A 474 17.68 11.00 -55.51
CA ALA A 474 17.23 9.96 -56.42
C ALA A 474 17.17 10.50 -57.86
N ASN A 475 18.29 11.07 -58.34
CA ASN A 475 18.43 11.47 -59.74
C ASN A 475 19.41 10.51 -60.43
N ASN A 476 19.05 10.14 -61.66
CA ASN A 476 19.77 9.26 -62.61
C ASN A 476 21.20 9.75 -62.97
N PHE A 477 21.69 10.82 -62.34
CA PHE A 477 22.97 11.48 -62.61
C PHE A 477 23.61 11.95 -61.31
N SER A 478 24.08 11.02 -60.49
CA SER A 478 25.00 11.35 -59.38
C SER A 478 26.45 11.38 -59.90
N LEU A 479 26.73 12.27 -60.84
CA LEU A 479 28.06 12.52 -61.41
C LEU A 479 28.60 13.91 -60.97
N LEU A 480 28.25 14.34 -59.77
CA LEU A 480 28.70 15.61 -59.21
C LEU A 480 29.45 15.33 -57.89
N TYR A 481 30.69 15.81 -57.85
CA TYR A 481 31.71 15.71 -56.79
C TYR A 481 32.69 14.53 -56.88
N ALA A 482 33.39 14.45 -58.02
CA ALA A 482 34.80 14.09 -58.06
C ALA A 482 35.56 15.13 -58.90
N LYS A 483 35.78 16.32 -58.35
CA LYS A 483 36.85 17.25 -58.71
C LYS A 483 37.26 18.05 -57.48
#